data_AF-V6LTS6-F1
#
_entry.id   AF-V6LTS6-F1
#
_cell.length_a   1.000
_cell.length_b   1.000
_cell.length_c   1.000
_cell.angle_alpha   90.00
_cell.angle_beta   90.00
_cell.angle_gamma   90.00
#
_symmetry.space_group_name_H-M   'P 1'
#
loop_
_entity.id
_entity.type
_entity.pdbx_description
1 polymer ?
#
loop_
_entity_poly.entity_id
_entity_poly.type
_entity_poly.pdbx_seq_one_letter_code
_entity_poly.pdbx_strand_id
1 'polypeptide(L)'
;MNRPQRPQTPYFQYSNDFKHQNPTYSAKQIAETWHQLPEETKKSFGDNFQAQYKQYQIEMIKFYEENPEQKQIDEEQKVVQRKQKSDAAKQNFSRLIYTVAHLKKFRESNREVQFSQQLLQMVHLQFNKLTEAEKVAWKDLWRQIDGEKKSEIQSYYDEWAK
;
A
#
# COMPACT_ATOMS: atom_id res chain seq x y z
N MET A 1 -18.75 24.67 -10.61
CA MET A 1 -17.99 23.91 -11.63
C MET A 1 -17.88 22.45 -11.22
N ASN A 2 -17.79 21.51 -12.17
CA ASN A 2 -17.44 20.12 -11.84
C ASN A 2 -15.96 20.02 -11.47
N ARG A 3 -15.62 19.10 -10.54
CA ARG A 3 -14.23 18.84 -10.17
C ARG A 3 -13.42 18.37 -11.40
N PRO A 4 -12.30 19.02 -11.73
CA PRO A 4 -11.44 18.59 -12.83
C PRO A 4 -10.99 17.14 -12.67
N GLN A 5 -10.88 16.41 -13.78
CA GLN A 5 -10.43 15.03 -13.78
C GLN A 5 -8.93 14.94 -14.02
N ARG A 6 -8.25 14.12 -13.22
CA ARG A 6 -6.82 13.88 -13.41
C ARG A 6 -6.60 13.18 -14.74
N PRO A 7 -5.67 13.66 -15.59
CA PRO A 7 -5.38 12.99 -16.84
C PRO A 7 -4.81 11.60 -16.61
N GLN A 8 -5.13 10.69 -17.54
CA GLN A 8 -4.62 9.33 -17.52
C GLN A 8 -3.11 9.34 -17.73
N THR A 9 -2.38 8.46 -17.04
CA THR A 9 -0.92 8.33 -17.23
C THR A 9 -0.58 7.85 -18.64
N PRO A 10 0.64 8.06 -19.15
CA PRO A 10 1.05 7.66 -20.51
C PRO A 10 0.66 6.22 -20.87
N TYR A 11 0.91 5.27 -19.97
CA TYR A 11 0.54 3.87 -20.18
C TYR A 11 -0.97 3.66 -20.34
N PHE A 12 -1.80 4.35 -19.55
CA PHE A 12 -3.26 4.21 -19.61
C PHE A 12 -3.85 4.89 -20.85
N GLN A 13 -3.27 6.00 -21.30
CA GLN A 13 -3.62 6.62 -22.59
C GLN A 13 -3.37 5.62 -23.71
N TYR A 14 -2.13 5.10 -23.80
CA TYR A 14 -1.78 4.07 -24.78
C TYR A 14 -2.67 2.81 -24.65
N SER A 15 -2.85 2.29 -23.44
CA SER A 15 -3.60 1.05 -23.21
C SER A 15 -5.05 1.20 -23.65
N ASN A 16 -5.66 2.37 -23.43
CA ASN A 16 -7.03 2.62 -23.88
C ASN A 16 -7.07 2.72 -25.40
N ASP A 17 -6.19 3.51 -26.02
CA ASP A 17 -6.13 3.66 -27.47
C ASP A 17 -5.88 2.31 -28.16
N PHE A 18 -4.93 1.54 -27.64
CA PHE A 18 -4.57 0.23 -28.14
C PHE A 18 -5.71 -0.77 -27.96
N LYS A 19 -6.41 -0.77 -26.81
CA LYS A 19 -7.55 -1.66 -26.56
C LYS A 19 -8.74 -1.34 -27.46
N HIS A 20 -8.99 -0.07 -27.79
CA HIS A 20 -10.04 0.31 -28.75
C HIS A 20 -9.73 -0.21 -30.16
N GLN A 21 -8.46 -0.16 -30.56
CA GLN A 21 -8.02 -0.67 -31.86
C GLN A 21 -7.90 -2.21 -31.88
N ASN A 22 -7.62 -2.82 -30.73
CA ASN A 22 -7.36 -4.25 -30.56
C ASN A 22 -8.21 -4.83 -29.41
N PRO A 23 -9.55 -4.89 -29.56
CA PRO A 23 -10.46 -5.25 -28.46
C PRO A 23 -10.26 -6.67 -27.94
N THR A 24 -9.64 -7.56 -28.71
CA THR A 24 -9.37 -8.95 -28.33
C THR A 24 -8.13 -9.12 -27.44
N TYR A 25 -7.26 -8.12 -27.34
CA TYR A 25 -6.02 -8.22 -26.55
C TYR A 25 -6.32 -8.20 -25.05
N SER A 26 -5.67 -9.09 -24.31
CA SER A 26 -5.70 -9.08 -22.85
C SER A 26 -4.85 -7.95 -22.29
N ALA A 27 -5.14 -7.51 -21.05
CA ALA A 27 -4.35 -6.47 -20.38
C ALA A 27 -2.85 -6.81 -20.29
N LYS A 28 -2.52 -8.09 -20.13
CA LYS A 28 -1.13 -8.56 -20.10
C LYS A 28 -0.42 -8.33 -21.44
N GLN A 29 -1.08 -8.67 -22.55
CA GLN A 29 -0.51 -8.47 -23.89
C GLN A 29 -0.33 -6.97 -24.20
N ILE A 30 -1.24 -6.11 -23.73
CA ILE A 30 -1.12 -4.66 -23.90
C ILE A 30 0.06 -4.08 -23.10
N ALA A 31 0.31 -4.63 -21.89
CA ALA A 31 1.49 -4.26 -21.12
C ALA A 31 2.78 -4.67 -21.85
N GLU A 32 2.81 -5.87 -22.44
CA GLU A 32 3.94 -6.35 -23.22
C GLU A 32 4.21 -5.47 -24.45
N THR A 33 3.17 -5.07 -25.19
CA THR A 33 3.32 -4.17 -26.34
C THR A 33 3.80 -2.77 -25.92
N TRP A 34 3.32 -2.24 -24.79
CA TRP A 34 3.85 -0.98 -24.23
C TRP A 34 5.35 -1.07 -23.96
N HIS A 35 5.84 -2.16 -23.36
CA HIS A 35 7.26 -2.32 -23.08
C HIS A 35 8.11 -2.35 -24.35
N GLN A 36 7.58 -2.93 -25.43
CA GLN A 36 8.25 -3.02 -26.74
C GLN A 36 8.18 -1.74 -27.57
N LEU A 37 7.37 -0.74 -27.18
CA LEU A 37 7.32 0.53 -27.91
C LEU A 37 8.67 1.26 -27.89
N PRO A 38 9.03 1.93 -29.00
CA PRO A 38 10.17 2.84 -29.04
C PRO A 38 10.08 3.91 -27.96
N GLU A 39 11.24 4.30 -27.43
CA GLU A 39 11.32 5.34 -26.39
C GLU A 39 10.77 6.68 -26.89
N GLU A 40 10.94 7.00 -28.17
CA GLU A 40 10.39 8.20 -28.79
C GLU A 40 8.86 8.24 -28.73
N THR A 41 8.21 7.09 -28.96
CA THR A 41 6.75 6.97 -28.87
C THR A 41 6.29 7.11 -27.42
N LYS A 42 6.97 6.44 -26.47
CA LYS A 42 6.67 6.58 -25.04
C LYS A 42 6.85 8.02 -24.57
N LYS A 43 7.88 8.72 -25.07
CA LYS A 43 8.15 10.12 -24.78
C LYS A 43 7.01 11.02 -25.23
N SER A 44 6.44 10.82 -26.42
CA SER A 44 5.29 11.59 -26.89
C SER A 44 4.08 11.48 -25.96
N PHE A 45 3.76 10.26 -25.48
CA PHE A 45 2.73 10.08 -24.45
C PHE A 45 3.10 10.76 -23.13
N GLY A 46 4.39 10.71 -22.74
CA GLY A 46 4.92 11.42 -21.57
C GLY A 46 4.73 12.94 -21.64
N ASP A 47 5.11 13.55 -22.77
CA ASP A 47 5.02 14.99 -23.01
C ASP A 47 3.55 15.44 -23.03
N ASN A 48 2.67 14.68 -23.68
CA ASN A 48 1.23 14.93 -23.70
C ASN A 48 0.63 14.85 -22.28
N PHE A 49 0.96 13.81 -21.52
CA PHE A 49 0.55 13.70 -20.12
C PHE A 49 1.03 14.89 -19.30
N GLN A 50 2.28 15.34 -19.46
CA GLN A 50 2.81 16.47 -18.71
C GLN A 50 2.06 17.77 -19.03
N ALA A 51 1.73 18.02 -20.30
CA ALA A 51 0.93 19.17 -20.70
C ALA A 51 -0.48 19.13 -20.09
N GLN A 52 -1.18 18.00 -20.22
CA GLN A 52 -2.51 17.81 -19.64
C GLN A 52 -2.48 17.92 -18.11
N TYR A 53 -1.43 17.42 -17.47
CA TYR A 53 -1.29 17.46 -16.02
C TYR A 53 -1.10 18.89 -15.49
N LYS A 54 -0.32 19.72 -16.20
CA LYS A 54 -0.19 21.15 -15.88
C LYS A 54 -1.53 21.87 -16.01
N GLN A 55 -2.29 21.58 -17.07
CA GLN A 55 -3.61 22.16 -17.28
C GLN A 55 -4.58 21.74 -16.15
N TYR A 56 -4.59 20.46 -15.81
CA TYR A 56 -5.35 19.93 -14.68
C TYR A 56 -5.00 20.62 -13.35
N GLN A 57 -3.72 20.90 -13.08
CA GLN A 57 -3.31 21.62 -11.87
C GLN A 57 -3.89 23.04 -11.83
N ILE A 58 -3.85 23.76 -12.95
CA ILE A 58 -4.42 25.12 -13.05
C ILE A 58 -5.93 25.08 -12.81
N GLU A 59 -6.64 24.13 -13.44
CA GLU A 59 -8.08 23.96 -13.26
C GLU A 59 -8.45 23.56 -11.83
N MET A 60 -7.64 22.70 -11.18
CA MET A 60 -7.83 22.32 -9.79
C MET A 60 -7.64 23.50 -8.82
N ILE A 61 -6.67 24.39 -9.09
CA ILE A 61 -6.47 25.61 -8.30
C ILE A 61 -7.73 26.48 -8.41
N LYS A 62 -8.19 26.78 -9.63
CA LYS A 62 -9.42 27.55 -9.86
C LYS A 62 -10.64 26.92 -9.19
N PHE A 63 -10.78 25.59 -9.32
CA PHE A 63 -11.85 24.85 -8.67
C PHE A 63 -11.85 25.04 -7.15
N TYR A 64 -10.68 25.00 -6.48
CA TYR A 64 -10.61 25.22 -5.05
C TYR A 64 -10.76 26.69 -4.63
N GLU A 65 -10.37 27.65 -5.46
CA GLU A 65 -10.65 29.07 -5.25
C GLU A 65 -12.16 29.34 -5.28
N GLU A 66 -12.88 28.70 -6.20
CA GLU A 66 -14.34 28.80 -6.33
C GLU A 66 -15.09 27.92 -5.31
N ASN A 67 -14.45 26.89 -4.75
CA ASN A 67 -15.06 25.90 -3.85
C ASN A 67 -14.16 25.66 -2.62
N PRO A 68 -13.99 26.66 -1.73
CA PRO A 68 -13.06 26.57 -0.59
C PRO A 68 -13.46 25.47 0.42
N GLU A 69 -14.76 25.22 0.61
CA GLU A 69 -15.25 24.15 1.48
C GLU A 69 -14.79 22.77 0.99
N GLN A 70 -14.79 22.55 -0.34
CA GLN A 70 -14.33 21.28 -0.91
C GLN A 70 -12.83 21.07 -0.69
N LYS A 71 -12.03 22.14 -0.70
CA LYS A 71 -10.60 22.08 -0.37
C LYS A 71 -10.40 21.59 1.07
N GLN A 72 -11.17 22.14 2.01
CA GLN A 72 -11.11 21.75 3.41
C GLN A 72 -11.52 20.27 3.60
N ILE A 73 -12.64 19.84 3.00
CA ILE A 73 -13.08 18.44 3.06
C ILE A 73 -12.00 17.50 2.51
N ASP A 74 -11.41 17.82 1.36
CA ASP A 74 -10.35 17.01 0.75
C ASP A 74 -9.08 16.94 1.63
N GLU A 75 -8.71 18.04 2.30
CA GLU A 75 -7.58 18.09 3.23
C GLU A 75 -7.84 17.26 4.50
N GLU A 76 -9.01 17.38 5.09
CA GLU A 76 -9.44 16.58 6.24
C GLU A 76 -9.46 15.07 5.89
N GLN A 77 -10.02 14.71 4.74
CA GLN A 77 -10.00 13.33 4.26
C GLN A 77 -8.57 12.80 4.07
N LYS A 78 -7.64 13.61 3.53
CA LYS A 78 -6.23 13.23 3.41
C LYS A 78 -5.59 12.97 4.78
N VAL A 79 -5.90 13.78 5.79
CA VAL A 79 -5.42 13.57 7.16
C VAL A 79 -5.97 12.27 7.75
N VAL A 80 -7.27 12.02 7.61
CA VAL A 80 -7.92 10.78 8.07
C VAL A 80 -7.30 9.56 7.39
N GLN A 81 -7.14 9.57 6.07
CA GLN A 81 -6.53 8.46 5.33
C GLN A 81 -5.06 8.23 5.74
N ARG A 82 -4.28 9.28 5.97
CA ARG A 82 -2.89 9.16 6.48
C ARG A 82 -2.87 8.54 7.86
N LYS A 83 -3.78 8.94 8.75
CA LYS A 83 -3.92 8.37 10.10
C LYS A 83 -4.30 6.88 10.02
N GLN A 84 -5.30 6.53 9.22
CA GLN A 84 -5.72 5.14 9.01
C GLN A 84 -4.58 4.27 8.45
N LYS A 85 -3.84 4.74 7.44
CA LYS A 85 -2.67 4.01 6.91
C LYS A 85 -1.57 3.83 7.95
N SER A 86 -1.31 4.87 8.75
CA SER A 86 -0.34 4.81 9.84
C SER A 86 -0.77 3.79 10.91
N ASP A 87 -2.05 3.79 11.28
CA ASP A 87 -2.59 2.90 12.31
C ASP A 87 -2.68 1.44 11.82
N ALA A 88 -3.00 1.20 10.55
CA ALA A 88 -2.91 -0.12 9.92
C ALA A 88 -1.46 -0.64 9.90
N ALA A 89 -0.48 0.20 9.54
CA ALA A 89 0.93 -0.18 9.61
C ALA A 89 1.37 -0.49 11.05
N LYS A 90 0.94 0.32 12.04
CA LYS A 90 1.21 0.09 13.47
C LYS A 90 0.59 -1.21 13.98
N GLN A 91 -0.61 -1.55 13.53
CA GLN A 91 -1.29 -2.81 13.87
C GLN A 91 -0.57 -4.03 13.27
N ASN A 92 0.00 -3.88 12.08
CA ASN A 92 0.85 -4.93 11.49
C ASN A 92 2.12 -5.17 12.32
N PHE A 93 2.75 -4.12 12.86
CA PHE A 93 3.95 -4.27 13.70
C PHE A 93 3.66 -4.89 15.06
N SER A 94 2.58 -4.50 15.74
CA SER A 94 2.21 -5.11 17.04
C SER A 94 1.82 -6.58 16.89
N ARG A 95 1.16 -6.95 15.78
CA ARG A 95 0.89 -8.34 15.43
C ARG A 95 2.17 -9.11 15.11
N LEU A 96 3.08 -8.52 14.34
CA LEU A 96 4.36 -9.14 13.98
C LEU A 96 5.18 -9.52 15.22
N ILE A 97 5.39 -8.58 16.13
CA ILE A 97 6.17 -8.84 17.36
C ILE A 97 5.47 -9.84 18.27
N TYR A 98 4.15 -9.76 18.42
CA TYR A 98 3.37 -10.72 19.18
C TYR A 98 3.53 -12.13 18.62
N THR A 99 3.41 -12.25 17.30
CA THR A 99 3.54 -13.53 16.59
C THR A 99 4.92 -14.13 16.80
N VAL A 100 5.98 -13.35 16.58
CA VAL A 100 7.36 -13.84 16.76
C VAL A 100 7.64 -14.22 18.21
N ALA A 101 7.19 -13.43 19.19
CA ALA A 101 7.35 -13.74 20.61
C ALA A 101 6.65 -15.06 20.99
N HIS A 102 5.43 -15.27 20.50
CA HIS A 102 4.69 -16.51 20.77
C HIS A 102 5.31 -17.70 20.05
N LEU A 103 5.75 -17.55 18.80
CA LEU A 103 6.45 -18.61 18.07
C LEU A 103 7.77 -19.01 18.76
N LYS A 104 8.57 -18.04 19.24
CA LYS A 104 9.79 -18.31 20.02
C LYS A 104 9.46 -19.10 21.30
N LYS A 105 8.43 -18.69 22.05
CA LYS A 105 7.95 -19.40 23.25
C LYS A 105 7.43 -20.81 22.97
N PHE A 106 6.70 -21.01 21.86
CA PHE A 106 6.23 -22.33 21.44
C PHE A 106 7.38 -23.28 21.13
N ARG A 107 8.45 -22.79 20.48
CA ARG A 107 9.65 -23.56 20.17
C ARG A 107 10.46 -23.94 21.41
N GLU A 108 10.55 -23.05 22.39
CA GLU A 108 11.18 -23.36 23.68
C GLU A 108 10.43 -24.45 24.44
N SER A 109 9.10 -24.43 24.36
CA SER A 109 8.23 -25.39 25.07
C SER A 109 8.10 -26.73 24.33
N ASN A 110 8.24 -26.74 22.99
CA ASN A 110 8.13 -27.93 22.16
C ASN A 110 9.18 -27.90 21.05
N ARG A 111 10.35 -28.51 21.30
CA ARG A 111 11.49 -28.51 20.36
C ARG A 111 11.19 -29.16 19.00
N GLU A 112 10.15 -30.00 18.90
CA GLU A 112 9.79 -30.74 17.69
C GLU A 112 8.63 -30.14 16.88
N VAL A 113 7.99 -29.06 17.37
CA VAL A 113 6.87 -28.45 16.63
C VAL A 113 7.42 -27.75 15.39
N GLN A 114 7.10 -28.32 14.23
CA GLN A 114 7.35 -27.67 12.95
C GLN A 114 6.35 -26.54 12.73
N PHE A 115 6.81 -25.51 12.03
CA PHE A 115 5.94 -24.43 11.59
C PHE A 115 4.80 -24.98 10.71
N SER A 116 3.60 -24.45 10.90
CA SER A 116 2.50 -24.66 9.99
C SER A 116 1.67 -23.39 9.84
N GLN A 117 1.03 -23.23 8.69
CA GLN A 117 0.06 -22.15 8.47
C GLN A 117 -1.07 -22.18 9.50
N GLN A 118 -1.42 -23.37 10.01
CA GLN A 118 -2.41 -23.52 11.09
C GLN A 118 -1.92 -22.91 12.41
N LEU A 119 -0.66 -23.12 12.79
CA LEU A 119 -0.06 -22.51 13.98
C LEU A 119 -0.04 -20.98 13.85
N LEU A 120 0.35 -20.46 12.68
CA LEU A 120 0.34 -19.03 12.42
C LEU A 120 -1.07 -18.42 12.53
N GLN A 121 -2.06 -19.10 11.95
CA GLN A 121 -3.48 -18.70 12.07
C GLN A 121 -3.96 -18.73 13.52
N MET A 122 -3.59 -19.73 14.30
CA MET A 122 -3.93 -19.80 15.72
C MET A 122 -3.36 -18.62 16.50
N VAL A 123 -2.08 -18.29 16.31
CA VAL A 123 -1.44 -17.15 16.96
C VAL A 123 -2.12 -15.84 16.55
N HIS A 124 -2.49 -15.69 15.28
CA HIS A 124 -3.24 -14.53 14.80
C HIS A 124 -4.64 -14.44 15.40
N LEU A 125 -5.34 -15.56 15.57
CA LEU A 125 -6.63 -15.59 16.26
C LEU A 125 -6.49 -15.21 17.73
N GLN A 126 -5.41 -15.62 18.40
CA GLN A 126 -5.12 -15.19 19.78
C GLN A 126 -4.83 -13.69 19.85
N PHE A 127 -4.06 -13.13 18.91
CA PHE A 127 -3.82 -11.69 18.83
C PHE A 127 -5.12 -10.88 18.68
N ASN A 128 -6.05 -11.37 17.85
CA ASN A 128 -7.34 -10.69 17.64
C ASN A 128 -8.22 -10.69 18.89
N LYS A 129 -8.03 -11.65 19.81
CA LYS A 129 -8.73 -11.72 21.10
C LYS A 129 -8.15 -10.80 22.17
N LEU A 130 -6.97 -10.21 21.94
CA LEU A 130 -6.39 -9.23 22.85
C LEU A 130 -7.27 -7.99 22.96
N THR A 131 -7.31 -7.43 24.16
CA THR A 131 -7.88 -6.10 24.42
C THR A 131 -7.06 -5.02 23.70
N GLU A 132 -7.68 -3.85 23.50
CA GLU A 132 -6.97 -2.72 22.90
C GLU A 132 -5.80 -2.25 23.76
N ALA A 133 -5.90 -2.34 25.09
CA ALA A 133 -4.81 -2.02 26.01
C ALA A 133 -3.59 -2.95 25.80
N GLU A 134 -3.81 -4.25 25.63
CA GLU A 134 -2.74 -5.22 25.35
C GLU A 134 -2.12 -4.98 23.97
N LYS A 135 -2.92 -4.70 22.94
CA LYS A 135 -2.41 -4.37 21.60
C LYS A 135 -1.56 -3.09 21.62
N VAL A 136 -1.94 -2.10 22.44
CA VAL A 136 -1.14 -0.88 22.66
C VAL A 136 0.18 -1.21 23.34
N ALA A 137 0.21 -2.08 24.34
CA ALA A 137 1.46 -2.50 24.99
C ALA A 137 2.45 -3.13 23.99
N TRP A 138 1.98 -4.01 23.09
CA TRP A 138 2.81 -4.60 22.03
C TRP A 138 3.34 -3.55 21.04
N LYS A 139 2.54 -2.53 20.75
CA LYS A 139 2.94 -1.41 19.90
C LYS A 139 4.00 -0.54 20.58
N ASP A 140 3.88 -0.29 21.87
CA ASP A 140 4.87 0.47 22.63
C ASP A 140 6.17 -0.32 22.79
N LEU A 141 6.09 -1.64 22.96
CA LEU A 141 7.26 -2.51 22.91
C LEU A 141 7.99 -2.37 21.57
N TRP A 142 7.29 -2.44 20.44
CA TRP A 142 7.89 -2.23 19.12
C TRP A 142 8.59 -0.86 18.98
N ARG A 143 8.08 0.20 19.62
CA ARG A 143 8.71 1.53 19.60
C ARG A 143 10.03 1.57 20.35
N GLN A 144 10.15 0.79 21.43
CA GLN A 144 11.34 0.74 22.29
C GLN A 144 12.48 -0.10 21.70
N ILE A 145 12.18 -0.98 20.73
CA ILE A 145 13.18 -1.82 20.08
C ILE A 145 13.97 -1.03 19.04
N ASP A 146 15.28 -1.23 19.02
CA ASP A 146 16.21 -0.67 18.03
C ASP A 146 15.98 -1.21 16.60
N GLY A 147 16.60 -0.57 15.61
CA GLY A 147 16.41 -0.94 14.20
C GLY A 147 16.96 -2.34 13.85
N GLU A 148 18.00 -2.80 14.54
CA GLU A 148 18.65 -4.07 14.30
C GLU A 148 17.74 -5.23 14.73
N LYS A 149 17.22 -5.18 15.96
CA LYS A 149 16.27 -6.18 16.47
C LYS A 149 14.95 -6.17 15.70
N LYS A 150 14.49 -5.02 15.23
CA LYS A 150 13.31 -4.96 14.32
C LYS A 150 13.55 -5.74 13.04
N SER A 151 14.75 -5.62 12.47
CA SER A 151 15.15 -6.34 11.26
C SER A 151 15.29 -7.84 11.53
N GLU A 152 15.80 -8.24 12.70
CA GLU A 152 15.83 -9.63 13.14
C GLU A 152 14.41 -10.22 13.28
N ILE A 153 13.49 -9.50 13.92
CA ILE A 153 12.09 -9.92 14.09
C ILE A 153 11.42 -10.11 12.72
N GLN A 154 11.63 -9.18 11.80
CA GLN A 154 11.09 -9.26 10.44
C GLN A 154 11.66 -10.47 9.70
N SER A 155 12.99 -10.65 9.74
CA SER A 155 13.66 -11.77 9.07
C SER A 155 13.20 -13.11 9.65
N TYR A 156 13.07 -13.22 10.97
CA TYR A 156 12.55 -14.41 11.63
C TYR A 156 11.12 -14.73 11.17
N TYR A 157 10.26 -13.72 11.06
CA TYR A 157 8.90 -13.91 10.57
C TYR A 157 8.89 -14.33 9.09
N ASP A 158 9.71 -13.71 8.24
CA ASP A 158 9.75 -13.98 6.80
C ASP A 158 10.40 -15.34 6.47
N GLU A 159 11.36 -15.80 7.27
CA GLU A 159 11.90 -17.15 7.19
C GLU A 159 10.84 -18.19 7.55
N TRP A 160 9.98 -17.88 8.53
CA TRP A 160 8.95 -18.80 9.01
C TRP A 160 7.67 -18.73 8.18
N ALA A 161 7.33 -17.62 7.53
CA ALA A 161 6.09 -17.46 6.76
C ALA A 161 6.15 -17.97 5.31
N LYS A 162 7.31 -18.48 4.87
CA LYS A 162 7.52 -19.15 3.57
C LYS A 162 7.03 -20.60 3.60
#